data_AF-A0A7X5DWK4-F1
#
_entry.id   AF-A0A7X5DWK4-F1
#
_cell.length_a   1.000
_cell.length_b   1.000
_cell.length_c   1.000
_cell.angle_alpha   90.00
_cell.angle_beta   90.00
_cell.angle_gamma   90.00
#
_symmetry.space_group_name_H-M   'P 1'
#
loop_
_entity.id
_entity.type
_entity.pdbx_description
1 polymer ?
#
loop_
_entity_poly.entity_id
_entity_poly.type
_entity_poly.pdbx_seq_one_letter_code
_entity_poly.pdbx_strand_id
1 'polypeptide(L)'
;MTGKGSVNHNSRKFHAKNTDPERSCLNVEYCNENIKDVYHELFDEALARYNEKQTRSDRRIDDYYEKICSGKQEKLFHEIILQIGNKDDMGAKTEDGQLAAKILDEYMQDFQRRNPTLRVFSAYLHMDEATPHLHIDFIPYTTGSKRGLETRVSLKKALAELGFKGGTRSETERNQWVAAEKERLADIMLKYDIEWEKKGTHEKHLSVLDFEKNERQKEVAELEQTIFGSKEELSNILHQQIAAGQETEQMRKESETIRQEVSELSATNLLLKEQTEELTEDKEKLLSENEKLEKQQKKLQQEINKMVQSKEVMERNIHAYDEDVKWQLAEPGALMSAKNYRDKKALPLVEKLKEVVKNLTIKCVQLMEQSRKLTAKVDGQQKHISRLTDKVMEQNDTIDRLQEKVSDLGRLERHLGREQVQSIVERSKALEQAEKANKRPKRAYEMSR
;
A
#
# COMPACT_ATOMS: atom_id res chain seq x y z
N MET A 1 -32.34 45.25 21.08
CA MET A 1 -33.29 44.11 21.15
C MET A 1 -34.31 44.35 22.26
N THR A 2 -35.43 43.62 22.28
CA THR A 2 -36.39 43.66 23.40
C THR A 2 -36.19 42.39 24.23
N GLY A 3 -35.72 42.53 25.47
CA GLY A 3 -35.57 41.41 26.37
C GLY A 3 -36.89 40.98 26.99
N LYS A 4 -36.90 39.78 27.59
CA LYS A 4 -38.06 39.30 28.37
C LYS A 4 -38.17 40.02 29.74
N GLY A 5 -37.16 40.79 30.14
CA GLY A 5 -37.08 41.49 31.42
C GLY A 5 -36.72 40.54 32.55
N SER A 6 -35.53 40.67 33.14
CA SER A 6 -35.17 39.95 34.38
C SER A 6 -34.35 40.84 35.31
N VAL A 7 -35.04 41.58 36.17
CA VAL A 7 -34.43 42.52 37.14
C VAL A 7 -33.40 41.82 38.06
N ASN A 8 -33.61 40.54 38.38
CA ASN A 8 -32.66 39.76 39.19
C ASN A 8 -31.39 39.35 38.43
N HIS A 9 -31.47 39.17 37.10
CA HIS A 9 -30.30 38.93 36.26
C HIS A 9 -29.48 40.21 36.07
N ASN A 10 -30.19 41.33 35.87
CA ASN A 10 -29.61 42.65 35.63
C ASN A 10 -28.87 43.15 36.89
N SER A 11 -29.43 42.92 38.08
CA SER A 11 -28.77 43.23 39.36
C SER A 11 -27.74 42.20 39.83
N ARG A 12 -27.41 41.19 38.99
CA ARG A 12 -26.49 40.08 39.32
C ARG A 12 -26.80 39.36 40.65
N LYS A 13 -28.08 39.31 41.05
CA LYS A 13 -28.53 38.51 42.21
C LYS A 13 -28.35 37.00 41.99
N PHE A 14 -28.16 36.57 40.74
CA PHE A 14 -27.67 35.25 40.37
C PHE A 14 -26.73 35.38 39.17
N HIS A 15 -25.69 34.53 39.10
CA HIS A 15 -24.77 34.45 37.98
C HIS A 15 -25.22 33.37 36.99
N ALA A 16 -25.39 33.74 35.73
CA ALA A 16 -25.65 32.81 34.65
C ALA A 16 -24.32 32.20 34.13
N LYS A 17 -24.39 31.05 33.46
CA LYS A 17 -23.18 30.32 32.99
C LYS A 17 -22.30 31.12 32.03
N ASN A 18 -22.86 32.12 31.36
CA ASN A 18 -22.21 33.02 30.41
C ASN A 18 -21.63 34.29 31.07
N THR A 19 -21.75 34.45 32.39
CA THR A 19 -21.19 35.58 33.14
C THR A 19 -19.84 35.21 33.76
N ASP A 20 -18.90 36.15 33.77
CA ASP A 20 -17.58 36.05 34.37
C ASP A 20 -17.54 36.84 35.69
N PRO A 21 -17.66 36.20 36.88
CA PRO A 21 -17.79 36.88 38.15
C PRO A 21 -16.64 37.83 38.49
N GLU A 22 -15.43 37.56 37.99
CA GLU A 22 -14.26 38.41 38.22
C GLU A 22 -14.38 39.77 37.53
N ARG A 23 -15.20 39.85 36.48
CA ARG A 23 -15.43 41.06 35.68
C ARG A 23 -16.71 41.78 36.06
N SER A 24 -17.55 41.21 36.93
CA SER A 24 -18.79 41.86 37.36
C SER A 24 -18.54 43.19 38.10
N CYS A 25 -17.32 43.39 38.64
CA CYS A 25 -16.88 44.67 39.20
C CYS A 25 -16.74 45.79 38.16
N LEU A 26 -16.69 45.46 36.86
CA LEU A 26 -16.62 46.40 35.75
C LEU A 26 -18.01 46.80 35.23
N ASN A 27 -19.08 46.20 35.76
CA ASN A 27 -20.45 46.58 35.42
C ASN A 27 -20.77 47.98 35.98
N VAL A 28 -21.63 48.72 35.27
CA VAL A 28 -22.10 50.04 35.73
C VAL A 28 -23.59 49.95 36.05
N GLU A 29 -23.95 50.31 37.29
CA GLU A 29 -25.34 50.45 37.74
C GLU A 29 -25.75 51.93 37.66
N TYR A 30 -26.71 52.26 36.80
CA TYR A 30 -27.21 53.63 36.65
C TYR A 30 -28.45 53.88 37.52
N CYS A 31 -29.28 52.86 37.70
CA CYS A 31 -30.55 52.93 38.42
C CYS A 31 -30.95 51.53 38.90
N ASN A 32 -31.47 51.43 40.12
CA ASN A 32 -31.89 50.18 40.75
C ASN A 32 -32.95 50.45 41.82
N GLU A 33 -34.12 50.86 41.37
CA GLU A 33 -35.25 51.17 42.21
C GLU A 33 -36.21 49.97 42.30
N ASN A 34 -36.93 49.86 43.41
CA ASN A 34 -37.97 48.86 43.54
C ASN A 34 -39.16 49.27 42.66
N ILE A 35 -39.51 48.41 41.69
CA ILE A 35 -40.61 48.66 40.75
C ILE A 35 -41.94 48.97 41.46
N LYS A 36 -42.23 48.36 42.62
CA LYS A 36 -43.47 48.64 43.37
C LYS A 36 -43.50 50.09 43.87
N ASP A 37 -42.39 50.56 44.43
CA ASP A 37 -42.28 51.93 44.95
C ASP A 37 -42.42 52.96 43.83
N VAL A 38 -41.82 52.70 42.66
CA VAL A 38 -41.97 53.55 41.46
C VAL A 38 -43.42 53.57 40.95
N TYR A 39 -44.12 52.45 41.05
CA TYR A 39 -45.56 52.41 40.71
C TYR A 39 -46.39 53.28 41.65
N HIS A 40 -46.11 53.24 42.96
CA HIS A 40 -46.78 54.07 43.93
C HIS A 40 -46.49 55.56 43.69
N GLU A 41 -45.22 55.91 43.42
CA GLU A 41 -44.80 57.27 43.05
C GLU A 41 -45.57 57.81 41.83
N LEU A 42 -45.68 57.01 40.76
CA LEU A 42 -46.27 57.45 39.50
C LEU A 42 -47.81 57.49 39.49
N PHE A 43 -48.47 56.58 40.20
CA PHE A 43 -49.88 56.29 39.97
C PHE A 43 -50.80 56.53 41.17
N ASP A 44 -50.29 56.56 42.41
CA ASP A 44 -51.16 56.58 43.60
C ASP A 44 -52.00 57.86 43.69
N GLU A 45 -51.45 59.02 43.33
CA GLU A 45 -52.18 60.28 43.34
C GLU A 45 -53.36 60.26 42.35
N ALA A 46 -53.13 59.73 41.14
CA ALA A 46 -54.16 59.57 40.12
C ALA A 46 -55.17 58.47 40.49
N LEU A 47 -54.72 57.41 41.15
CA LEU A 47 -55.54 56.32 41.65
C LEU A 47 -56.50 56.80 42.75
N ALA A 48 -56.01 57.61 43.69
CA ALA A 48 -56.82 58.22 44.75
C ALA A 48 -57.95 59.07 44.15
N ARG A 49 -57.61 60.00 43.23
CA ARG A 49 -58.60 60.81 42.49
C ARG A 49 -59.60 59.97 41.70
N TYR A 50 -59.17 58.84 41.14
CA TYR A 50 -60.05 57.94 40.40
C TYR A 50 -61.05 57.23 41.34
N ASN A 51 -60.55 56.70 42.45
CA ASN A 51 -61.32 55.95 43.44
C ASN A 51 -62.35 56.82 44.19
N GLU A 52 -62.03 58.08 44.47
CA GLU A 52 -62.98 59.04 45.06
C GLU A 52 -64.24 59.24 44.20
N LYS A 53 -64.09 59.16 42.87
CA LYS A 53 -65.19 59.33 41.91
C LYS A 53 -66.02 58.05 41.70
N GLN A 54 -65.60 56.91 42.26
CA GLN A 54 -66.30 55.64 42.06
C GLN A 54 -67.39 55.42 43.13
N THR A 55 -68.64 55.27 42.69
CA THR A 55 -69.76 54.91 43.57
C THR A 55 -69.94 53.39 43.74
N ARG A 56 -69.35 52.60 42.84
CA ARG A 56 -69.42 51.14 42.85
C ARG A 56 -68.14 50.52 43.40
N SER A 57 -68.26 49.65 44.40
CA SER A 57 -67.12 48.98 45.05
C SER A 57 -66.31 48.12 44.08
N ASP A 58 -66.96 47.42 43.15
CA ASP A 58 -66.30 46.55 42.15
C ASP A 58 -65.46 47.30 41.11
N ARG A 59 -65.58 48.63 41.04
CA ARG A 59 -64.79 49.49 40.13
C ARG A 59 -63.62 50.19 40.80
N ARG A 60 -63.54 50.13 42.14
CA ARG A 60 -62.40 50.65 42.89
C ARG A 60 -61.20 49.72 42.68
N ILE A 61 -60.02 50.32 42.69
CA ILE A 61 -58.76 49.59 42.49
C ILE A 61 -57.97 49.78 43.77
N ASP A 62 -57.69 48.69 44.46
CA ASP A 62 -56.99 48.74 45.74
C ASP A 62 -55.49 49.07 45.53
N ASP A 63 -54.85 48.35 44.61
CA ASP A 63 -53.46 48.55 44.24
C ASP A 63 -53.32 48.49 42.71
N TYR A 64 -52.77 49.54 42.11
CA TYR A 64 -52.59 49.62 40.67
C TYR A 64 -51.45 48.72 40.15
N TYR A 65 -50.39 48.52 40.92
CA TYR A 65 -49.32 47.57 40.57
C TYR A 65 -49.88 46.15 40.47
N GLU A 66 -50.62 45.69 41.49
CA GLU A 66 -51.20 44.34 41.50
C GLU A 66 -52.26 44.17 40.40
N LYS A 67 -52.98 45.25 40.06
CA LYS A 67 -53.90 45.27 38.91
C LYS A 67 -53.18 45.07 37.58
N ILE A 68 -52.04 45.72 37.36
CA ILE A 68 -51.26 45.51 36.13
C ILE A 68 -50.61 44.12 36.13
N CYS A 69 -50.12 43.66 37.28
CA CYS A 69 -49.49 42.34 37.42
C CYS A 69 -50.46 41.20 37.10
N SER A 70 -51.72 41.30 37.56
CA SER A 70 -52.78 40.33 37.26
C SER A 70 -53.43 40.52 35.89
N GLY A 71 -53.22 41.68 35.27
CA GLY A 71 -53.76 42.04 33.97
C GLY A 71 -53.05 41.37 32.80
N LYS A 72 -53.75 41.22 31.68
CA LYS A 72 -53.18 40.73 30.40
C LYS A 72 -53.01 41.81 29.33
N GLN A 73 -53.45 43.04 29.62
CA GLN A 73 -53.52 44.12 28.62
C GLN A 73 -52.19 44.87 28.48
N GLU A 74 -51.55 45.19 29.60
CA GLU A 74 -50.30 45.96 29.67
C GLU A 74 -49.25 45.14 30.43
N LYS A 75 -47.96 45.40 30.19
CA LYS A 75 -46.87 44.79 30.95
C LYS A 75 -46.47 45.69 32.13
N LEU A 76 -45.94 45.08 33.19
CA LEU A 76 -45.39 45.84 34.35
C LEU A 76 -44.25 46.76 33.91
N PHE A 77 -43.39 46.27 33.03
CA PHE A 77 -42.30 47.05 32.47
C PHE A 77 -41.90 46.52 31.11
N HIS A 78 -41.04 47.28 30.45
CA HIS A 78 -40.41 46.92 29.19
C HIS A 78 -38.90 47.04 29.33
N GLU A 79 -38.19 46.09 28.72
CA GLU A 79 -36.72 46.06 28.68
C GLU A 79 -36.25 46.33 27.24
N ILE A 80 -35.27 47.22 27.10
CA ILE A 80 -34.44 47.31 25.90
C ILE A 80 -33.02 46.92 26.22
N ILE A 81 -32.42 46.16 25.29
CA ILE A 81 -31.02 45.74 25.35
C ILE A 81 -30.30 46.38 24.17
N LEU A 82 -29.26 47.17 24.44
CA LEU A 82 -28.42 47.79 23.43
C LEU A 82 -27.02 47.15 23.46
N GLN A 83 -26.50 46.83 22.29
CA GLN A 83 -25.17 46.28 22.10
C GLN A 83 -24.60 46.89 20.82
N ILE A 84 -23.30 47.16 20.83
CA ILE A 84 -22.53 47.60 19.67
C ILE A 84 -21.64 46.43 19.25
N GLY A 85 -21.68 46.06 17.97
CA GLY A 85 -20.93 44.91 17.45
C GLY A 85 -21.37 43.55 18.02
N ASN A 86 -20.46 42.59 17.91
CA ASN A 86 -20.48 41.22 18.38
C ASN A 86 -19.15 40.89 19.12
N LYS A 87 -18.90 39.62 19.40
CA LYS A 87 -17.74 39.19 20.20
C LYS A 87 -16.40 39.43 19.48
N ASP A 88 -16.40 39.38 18.16
CA ASP A 88 -15.17 39.39 17.35
C ASP A 88 -14.67 40.83 17.10
N ASP A 89 -15.57 41.81 17.02
CA ASP A 89 -15.26 43.23 16.81
C ASP A 89 -15.27 44.05 18.12
N MET A 90 -16.24 43.81 19.02
CA MET A 90 -16.48 44.61 20.24
C MET A 90 -16.45 43.75 21.50
N GLY A 91 -15.63 42.70 21.51
CA GLY A 91 -15.52 41.76 22.62
C GLY A 91 -15.18 42.46 23.95
N ALA A 92 -15.80 42.05 25.05
CA ALA A 92 -15.72 42.79 26.30
C ALA A 92 -14.33 42.78 26.99
N LYS A 93 -13.36 42.04 26.43
CA LYS A 93 -11.94 42.00 26.86
C LYS A 93 -11.01 42.83 25.96
N THR A 94 -11.52 43.43 24.89
CA THR A 94 -10.73 44.22 23.92
C THR A 94 -10.82 45.71 24.23
N GLU A 95 -9.93 46.51 23.62
CA GLU A 95 -10.00 47.98 23.67
C GLU A 95 -11.30 48.49 23.02
N ASP A 96 -11.71 47.88 21.91
CA ASP A 96 -12.97 48.18 21.24
C ASP A 96 -14.21 47.89 22.11
N GLY A 97 -14.16 46.82 22.93
CA GLY A 97 -15.18 46.58 23.95
C GLY A 97 -15.26 47.69 25.00
N GLN A 98 -14.12 48.25 25.43
CA GLN A 98 -14.12 49.41 26.33
C GLN A 98 -14.68 50.67 25.64
N LEU A 99 -14.42 50.83 24.35
CA LEU A 99 -14.98 51.92 23.54
C LEU A 99 -16.50 51.78 23.42
N ALA A 100 -17.00 50.59 23.11
CA ALA A 100 -18.44 50.29 23.09
C ALA A 100 -19.11 50.59 24.43
N ALA A 101 -18.45 50.25 25.55
CA ALA A 101 -18.94 50.56 26.89
C ALA A 101 -19.07 52.08 27.13
N LYS A 102 -18.07 52.87 26.72
CA LYS A 102 -18.11 54.35 26.82
C LYS A 102 -19.24 54.96 25.99
N ILE A 103 -19.47 54.45 24.78
CA ILE A 103 -20.56 54.93 23.91
C ILE A 103 -21.92 54.62 24.52
N LEU A 104 -22.09 53.40 25.07
CA LEU A 104 -23.32 53.00 25.74
C LEU A 104 -23.58 53.81 27.02
N ASP A 105 -22.52 54.15 27.77
CA ASP A 105 -22.60 55.04 28.93
C ASP A 105 -23.08 56.44 28.53
N GLU A 106 -22.46 57.07 27.51
CA GLU A 106 -22.88 58.38 26.99
C GLU A 106 -24.35 58.34 26.51
N TYR A 107 -24.75 57.26 25.85
CA TYR A 107 -26.15 57.07 25.41
C TYR A 107 -27.12 57.02 26.60
N MET A 108 -26.75 56.33 27.69
CA MET A 108 -27.60 56.17 28.87
C MET A 108 -27.79 57.48 29.65
N GLN A 109 -26.76 58.30 29.77
CA GLN A 109 -26.79 59.57 30.53
C GLN A 109 -27.92 60.51 30.06
N ASP A 110 -28.21 60.52 28.75
CA ASP A 110 -29.25 61.35 28.16
C ASP A 110 -30.59 60.63 27.95
N PHE A 111 -30.67 59.33 28.21
CA PHE A 111 -31.83 58.49 27.85
C PHE A 111 -33.13 58.96 28.50
N GLN A 112 -33.13 59.18 29.82
CA GLN A 112 -34.32 59.58 30.56
C GLN A 112 -34.81 60.98 30.16
N ARG A 113 -33.89 61.90 29.79
CA ARG A 113 -34.22 63.25 29.33
C ARG A 113 -34.91 63.22 27.97
N ARG A 114 -34.47 62.34 27.07
CA ARG A 114 -35.08 62.15 25.74
C ARG A 114 -36.42 61.41 25.80
N ASN A 115 -36.61 60.58 26.83
CA ASN A 115 -37.78 59.74 27.01
C ASN A 115 -38.53 60.02 28.34
N PRO A 116 -39.08 61.23 28.54
CA PRO A 116 -39.73 61.62 29.80
C PRO A 116 -40.95 60.76 30.21
N THR A 117 -41.63 60.14 29.23
CA THR A 117 -42.80 59.25 29.47
C THR A 117 -42.42 57.80 29.73
N LEU A 118 -41.13 57.47 29.70
CA LEU A 118 -40.58 56.15 29.99
C LEU A 118 -39.76 56.27 31.28
N ARG A 119 -40.38 56.00 32.44
CA ARG A 119 -39.69 56.07 33.74
C ARG A 119 -38.78 54.86 33.88
N VAL A 120 -37.47 55.08 33.74
CA VAL A 120 -36.45 54.04 33.98
C VAL A 120 -36.39 53.76 35.47
N PHE A 121 -36.42 52.49 35.87
CA PHE A 121 -36.27 52.08 37.28
C PHE A 121 -35.12 51.09 37.50
N SER A 122 -34.59 50.48 36.43
CA SER A 122 -33.46 49.56 36.48
C SER A 122 -32.64 49.72 35.21
N ALA A 123 -31.35 50.00 35.33
CA ALA A 123 -30.45 50.15 34.18
C ALA A 123 -29.01 49.75 34.51
N TYR A 124 -28.46 48.85 33.68
CA TYR A 124 -27.16 48.22 33.91
C TYR A 124 -26.38 48.06 32.61
N LEU A 125 -25.11 48.48 32.62
CA LEU A 125 -24.14 48.13 31.58
C LEU A 125 -23.34 46.91 32.03
N HIS A 126 -23.47 45.82 31.31
CA HIS A 126 -22.77 44.57 31.59
C HIS A 126 -21.46 44.47 30.81
N MET A 127 -20.37 44.31 31.54
CA MET A 127 -19.01 44.11 31.03
C MET A 127 -18.50 42.69 31.30
N ASP A 128 -19.24 41.87 32.02
CA ASP A 128 -18.87 40.53 32.49
C ASP A 128 -19.32 39.39 31.58
N GLU A 129 -19.93 39.69 30.43
CA GLU A 129 -20.32 38.70 29.42
C GLU A 129 -19.37 38.75 28.20
N ALA A 130 -19.77 38.15 27.07
CA ALA A 130 -18.97 38.10 25.86
C ALA A 130 -18.78 39.48 25.20
N THR A 131 -19.82 40.31 25.23
CA THR A 131 -19.90 41.63 24.61
C THR A 131 -20.49 42.64 25.60
N PRO A 132 -19.99 43.90 25.63
CA PRO A 132 -20.60 44.97 26.40
C PRO A 132 -22.02 45.23 25.93
N HIS A 133 -22.98 45.25 26.84
CA HIS A 133 -24.37 45.54 26.50
C HIS A 133 -25.13 46.21 27.65
N LEU A 134 -26.05 47.09 27.29
CA LEU A 134 -26.81 47.93 28.21
C LEU A 134 -28.25 47.44 28.29
N HIS A 135 -28.69 47.08 29.50
CA HIS A 135 -30.08 46.81 29.84
C HIS A 135 -30.73 48.07 30.40
N ILE A 136 -31.91 48.42 29.88
CA ILE A 136 -32.73 49.53 30.39
C ILE A 136 -34.17 49.02 30.57
N ASP A 137 -34.59 48.94 31.83
CA ASP A 137 -35.95 48.58 32.24
C ASP A 137 -36.73 49.85 32.61
N PHE A 138 -37.88 50.05 31.97
CA PHE A 138 -38.71 51.23 32.19
C PHE A 138 -40.21 50.92 32.23
N ILE A 139 -40.94 51.80 32.93
CA ILE A 139 -42.41 51.81 32.99
C ILE A 139 -42.92 52.91 32.07
N PRO A 140 -43.64 52.57 30.98
CA PRO A 140 -44.25 53.57 30.12
C PRO A 140 -45.56 54.07 30.72
N TYR A 141 -45.71 55.38 30.85
CA TYR A 141 -46.92 55.99 31.37
C TYR A 141 -47.40 57.14 30.48
N THR A 142 -48.68 57.46 30.62
CA THR A 142 -49.37 58.56 29.93
C THR A 142 -50.21 59.29 30.96
N THR A 143 -50.35 60.61 30.81
CA THR A 143 -51.14 61.47 31.70
C THR A 143 -52.33 62.09 30.95
N GLY A 144 -53.35 62.57 31.67
CA GLY A 144 -54.52 63.22 31.05
C GLY A 144 -55.47 62.26 30.30
N SER A 145 -55.45 60.97 30.63
CA SER A 145 -56.36 59.99 30.00
C SER A 145 -57.81 60.23 30.41
N LYS A 146 -58.70 60.43 29.42
CA LYS A 146 -60.16 60.63 29.63
C LYS A 146 -60.93 59.35 29.98
N ARG A 147 -60.30 58.17 29.87
CA ARG A 147 -60.92 56.86 30.13
C ARG A 147 -60.08 56.07 31.14
N GLY A 148 -60.70 55.65 32.24
CA GLY A 148 -60.03 54.95 33.35
C GLY A 148 -59.26 55.92 34.24
N LEU A 149 -58.13 55.47 34.78
CA LEU A 149 -57.18 56.35 35.49
C LEU A 149 -56.63 57.42 34.56
N GLU A 150 -56.44 58.61 35.11
CA GLU A 150 -55.86 59.77 34.42
C GLU A 150 -54.39 59.51 34.03
N THR A 151 -53.58 59.11 35.01
CA THR A 151 -52.23 58.60 34.81
C THR A 151 -52.26 57.08 34.80
N ARG A 152 -51.80 56.46 33.72
CA ARG A 152 -51.90 54.99 33.55
C ARG A 152 -50.77 54.42 32.72
N VAL A 153 -50.49 53.12 32.88
CA VAL A 153 -49.54 52.39 32.05
C VAL A 153 -50.10 52.27 30.64
N SER A 154 -49.31 52.70 29.65
CA SER A 154 -49.59 52.42 28.24
C SER A 154 -48.40 52.77 27.36
N LEU A 155 -47.70 51.75 26.83
CA LEU A 155 -46.56 51.96 25.93
C LEU A 155 -46.95 52.77 24.69
N LYS A 156 -48.09 52.43 24.08
CA LYS A 156 -48.55 53.10 22.86
C LYS A 156 -48.75 54.60 23.07
N LYS A 157 -49.40 54.99 24.17
CA LYS A 157 -49.67 56.40 24.45
C LYS A 157 -48.43 57.15 24.94
N ALA A 158 -47.59 56.51 25.75
CA ALA A 158 -46.31 57.07 26.18
C ALA A 158 -45.44 57.46 24.98
N LEU A 159 -45.33 56.58 23.98
CA LEU A 159 -44.58 56.86 22.75
C LEU A 159 -45.27 57.90 21.86
N ALA A 160 -46.60 57.92 21.82
CA ALA A 160 -47.34 58.93 21.07
C ALA A 160 -47.14 60.35 21.63
N GLU A 161 -47.01 60.51 22.95
CA GLU A 161 -46.67 61.77 23.61
C GLU A 161 -45.25 62.25 23.26
N LEU A 162 -44.33 61.33 22.96
CA LEU A 162 -42.98 61.64 22.44
C LEU A 162 -42.98 61.98 20.94
N GLY A 163 -44.14 61.99 20.27
CA GLY A 163 -44.28 62.35 18.87
C GLY A 163 -44.25 61.17 17.89
N PHE A 164 -44.12 59.92 18.35
CA PHE A 164 -44.16 58.74 17.50
C PHE A 164 -45.60 58.35 17.18
N LYS A 165 -46.02 58.45 15.92
CA LYS A 165 -47.39 58.14 15.48
C LYS A 165 -47.38 56.88 14.64
N GLY A 166 -48.07 55.84 15.12
CA GLY A 166 -48.24 54.61 14.38
C GLY A 166 -49.03 54.86 13.10
N GLY A 167 -48.53 54.35 11.98
CA GLY A 167 -49.17 54.48 10.66
C GLY A 167 -49.67 53.14 10.16
N THR A 168 -48.75 52.37 9.57
CA THR A 168 -49.03 51.05 8.97
C THR A 168 -48.84 49.90 9.98
N ARG A 169 -49.26 48.67 9.60
CA ARG A 169 -49.11 47.47 10.46
C ARG A 169 -47.65 47.15 10.83
N SER A 170 -46.69 47.61 10.03
CA SER A 170 -45.23 47.46 10.26
C SER A 170 -44.60 48.67 10.95
N GLU A 171 -45.18 49.87 10.84
CA GLU A 171 -44.67 51.11 11.43
C GLU A 171 -45.46 51.49 12.68
N THR A 172 -45.38 50.61 13.68
CA THR A 172 -45.93 50.90 15.00
C THR A 172 -45.12 52.00 15.68
N GLU A 173 -45.73 52.70 16.65
CA GLU A 173 -45.06 53.72 17.47
C GLU A 173 -43.75 53.20 18.06
N ARG A 174 -43.77 51.92 18.49
CA ARG A 174 -42.62 51.21 19.02
C ARG A 174 -41.50 51.04 18.00
N ASN A 175 -41.81 50.66 16.75
CA ASN A 175 -40.78 50.44 15.74
C ASN A 175 -40.13 51.76 15.32
N GLN A 176 -40.91 52.83 15.19
CA GLN A 176 -40.39 54.17 14.91
C GLN A 176 -39.50 54.68 16.05
N TRP A 177 -39.94 54.50 17.30
CA TRP A 177 -39.12 54.86 18.47
C TRP A 177 -37.82 54.05 18.52
N VAL A 178 -37.87 52.73 18.35
CA VAL A 178 -36.65 51.89 18.29
C VAL A 178 -35.71 52.33 17.16
N ALA A 179 -36.25 52.72 16.00
CA ALA A 179 -35.43 53.23 14.90
C ALA A 179 -34.78 54.58 15.28
N ALA A 180 -35.51 55.50 15.89
CA ALA A 180 -34.99 56.78 16.35
C ALA A 180 -33.91 56.60 17.44
N GLU A 181 -34.09 55.65 18.37
CA GLU A 181 -33.07 55.32 19.37
C GLU A 181 -31.81 54.71 18.75
N LYS A 182 -31.95 53.90 17.68
CA LYS A 182 -30.80 53.38 16.93
C LYS A 182 -30.04 54.49 16.20
N GLU A 183 -30.75 55.41 15.54
CA GLU A 183 -30.11 56.55 14.88
C GLU A 183 -29.42 57.45 15.93
N ARG A 184 -30.02 57.66 17.11
CA ARG A 184 -29.36 58.40 18.19
C ARG A 184 -28.11 57.71 18.71
N LEU A 185 -28.12 56.38 18.85
CA LEU A 185 -26.92 55.63 19.21
C LEU A 185 -25.87 55.75 18.09
N ALA A 186 -26.27 55.67 16.83
CA ALA A 186 -25.38 55.86 15.68
C ALA A 186 -24.74 57.25 15.66
N ASP A 187 -25.47 58.32 15.99
CA ASP A 187 -24.90 59.67 16.11
C ASP A 187 -23.80 59.75 17.16
N ILE A 188 -23.94 59.01 18.27
CA ILE A 188 -22.91 58.95 19.32
C ILE A 188 -21.73 58.10 18.82
N MET A 189 -21.99 56.94 18.23
CA MET A 189 -20.96 56.08 17.63
C MET A 189 -20.09 56.83 16.62
N LEU A 190 -20.70 57.67 15.79
CA LEU A 190 -19.99 58.50 14.80
C LEU A 190 -18.99 59.48 15.42
N LYS A 191 -19.22 59.96 16.65
CA LYS A 191 -18.24 60.82 17.36
C LYS A 191 -16.96 60.08 17.73
N TYR A 192 -17.02 58.76 17.78
CA TYR A 192 -15.90 57.86 18.08
C TYR A 192 -15.43 57.12 16.83
N ASP A 193 -15.74 57.64 15.64
CA ASP A 193 -15.36 57.07 14.33
C ASP A 193 -15.89 55.64 14.08
N ILE A 194 -17.02 55.27 14.68
CA ILE A 194 -17.70 53.98 14.45
C ILE A 194 -18.94 54.19 13.59
N GLU A 195 -18.98 53.54 12.44
CA GLU A 195 -20.13 53.56 11.53
C GLU A 195 -21.13 52.43 11.83
N TRP A 196 -22.43 52.75 11.72
CA TRP A 196 -23.48 51.74 11.87
C TRP A 196 -23.72 50.96 10.57
N GLU A 197 -23.29 49.70 10.54
CA GLU A 197 -23.54 48.77 9.44
C GLU A 197 -25.02 48.29 9.41
N LYS A 198 -25.79 48.72 8.41
CA LYS A 198 -27.21 48.36 8.24
C LYS A 198 -27.35 47.02 7.51
N LYS A 199 -27.19 45.90 8.22
CA LYS A 199 -27.25 44.52 7.67
C LYS A 199 -28.59 44.08 7.04
N GLY A 200 -29.67 44.88 7.14
CA GLY A 200 -30.96 44.60 6.49
C GLY A 200 -31.67 43.31 6.92
N THR A 201 -31.18 42.64 7.97
CA THR A 201 -31.67 41.33 8.39
C THR A 201 -33.01 41.44 9.13
N HIS A 202 -34.00 40.69 8.64
CA HIS A 202 -35.33 40.56 9.27
C HIS A 202 -35.43 39.23 10.02
N GLU A 203 -34.40 38.90 10.79
CA GLU A 203 -34.36 37.63 11.52
C GLU A 203 -35.32 37.66 12.72
N LYS A 204 -35.94 36.52 13.00
CA LYS A 204 -36.78 36.38 14.19
C LYS A 204 -35.89 36.46 15.41
N HIS A 205 -36.32 37.23 16.41
CA HIS A 205 -35.62 37.30 17.69
C HIS A 205 -35.60 35.91 18.36
N LEU A 206 -34.40 35.34 18.51
CA LEU A 206 -34.17 34.08 19.22
C LEU A 206 -33.79 34.36 20.68
N SER A 207 -34.06 33.40 21.57
CA SER A 207 -33.46 33.45 22.91
C SER A 207 -31.97 33.10 22.82
N VAL A 208 -31.16 33.49 23.81
CA VAL A 208 -29.72 33.16 23.86
C VAL A 208 -29.49 31.65 23.70
N LEU A 209 -30.28 30.83 24.39
CA LEU A 209 -30.20 29.37 24.31
C LEU A 209 -30.54 28.82 22.91
N ASP A 210 -31.57 29.38 22.26
CA ASP A 210 -31.95 28.95 20.91
C ASP A 210 -30.90 29.36 19.87
N PHE A 211 -30.28 30.53 20.05
CA PHE A 211 -29.18 30.99 19.22
C PHE A 211 -27.95 30.07 19.37
N GLU A 212 -27.51 29.78 20.60
CA GLU A 212 -26.39 28.85 20.86
C GLU A 212 -26.65 27.45 20.26
N LYS A 213 -27.90 26.97 20.32
CA LYS A 213 -28.28 25.68 19.75
C LYS A 213 -28.18 25.68 18.23
N ASN A 214 -28.64 26.74 17.57
CA ASN A 214 -28.57 26.85 16.11
C ASN A 214 -27.12 26.93 15.62
N GLU A 215 -26.26 27.67 16.31
CA GLU A 215 -24.83 27.77 15.95
C GLU A 215 -24.11 26.43 16.14
N ARG A 216 -24.37 25.72 17.25
CA ARG A 216 -23.83 24.35 17.43
C ARG A 216 -24.30 23.38 16.35
N GLN A 217 -25.54 23.51 15.86
CA GLN A 217 -26.04 22.64 14.79
C GLN A 217 -25.32 22.88 13.47
N LYS A 218 -24.95 24.13 13.15
CA LYS A 218 -24.15 24.44 11.96
C LYS A 218 -22.74 23.85 12.08
N GLU A 219 -22.10 24.02 13.24
CA GLU A 219 -20.77 23.45 13.51
C GLU A 219 -20.77 21.92 13.37
N VAL A 220 -21.76 21.24 13.95
CA VAL A 220 -21.91 19.77 13.80
C VAL A 220 -22.08 19.37 12.34
N ALA A 221 -22.88 20.09 11.55
CA ALA A 221 -23.08 19.79 10.14
C ALA A 221 -21.78 19.94 9.31
N GLU A 222 -20.97 20.97 9.59
CA GLU A 222 -19.66 21.16 8.94
C GLU A 222 -18.66 20.06 9.31
N LEU A 223 -18.63 19.67 10.59
CA LEU A 223 -17.81 18.56 11.07
C LEU A 223 -18.25 17.22 10.44
N GLU A 224 -19.55 16.97 10.34
CA GLU A 224 -20.09 15.76 9.69
C GLU A 224 -19.68 15.66 8.21
N GLN A 225 -19.71 16.77 7.46
CA GLN A 225 -19.21 16.79 6.08
C GLN A 225 -17.71 16.50 6.00
N THR A 226 -16.92 17.07 6.90
CA THR A 226 -15.46 16.84 6.94
C THR A 226 -15.12 15.39 7.26
N ILE A 227 -15.83 14.79 8.22
CA ILE A 227 -15.69 13.37 8.57
C ILE A 227 -16.09 12.48 7.40
N PHE A 228 -17.16 12.83 6.67
CA PHE A 228 -17.60 12.08 5.50
C PHE A 228 -16.52 12.06 4.42
N GLY A 229 -15.96 13.22 4.05
CA GLY A 229 -14.87 13.29 3.07
C GLY A 229 -13.62 12.52 3.51
N SER A 230 -13.22 12.68 4.77
CA SER A 230 -12.07 11.95 5.34
C SER A 230 -12.26 10.43 5.31
N LYS A 231 -13.50 9.95 5.50
CA LYS A 231 -13.84 8.53 5.45
C LYS A 231 -13.73 7.95 4.04
N GLU A 232 -14.11 8.71 3.01
CA GLU A 232 -13.93 8.30 1.62
C GLU A 232 -12.44 8.21 1.25
N GLU A 233 -11.63 9.18 1.67
CA GLU A 233 -10.18 9.13 1.48
C GLU A 233 -9.53 7.91 2.15
N LEU A 234 -9.88 7.64 3.42
CA LEU A 234 -9.41 6.44 4.14
C LEU A 234 -9.83 5.15 3.44
N SER A 235 -11.04 5.08 2.90
CA SER A 235 -11.51 3.92 2.13
C SER A 235 -10.65 3.72 0.88
N ASN A 236 -10.34 4.79 0.15
CA ASN A 236 -9.49 4.72 -1.05
C ASN A 236 -8.06 4.27 -0.72
N ILE A 237 -7.47 4.81 0.35
CA ILE A 237 -6.14 4.41 0.84
C ILE A 237 -6.14 2.93 1.22
N LEU A 238 -7.18 2.45 1.91
CA LEU A 238 -7.28 1.04 2.29
C LEU A 238 -7.35 0.11 1.08
N HIS A 239 -8.13 0.47 0.05
CA HIS A 239 -8.18 -0.31 -1.20
C HIS A 239 -6.83 -0.34 -1.91
N GLN A 240 -6.11 0.79 -1.97
CA GLN A 240 -4.76 0.84 -2.54
C GLN A 240 -3.76 -0.01 -1.75
N GLN A 241 -3.82 0.01 -0.41
CA GLN A 241 -2.96 -0.80 0.44
C GLN A 241 -3.21 -2.30 0.25
N ILE A 242 -4.47 -2.72 0.09
CA ILE A 242 -4.82 -4.11 -0.20
C ILE A 242 -4.27 -4.52 -1.57
N ALA A 243 -4.43 -3.69 -2.61
CA ALA A 243 -3.92 -3.98 -3.95
C ALA A 243 -2.39 -4.09 -3.97
N ALA A 244 -1.68 -3.15 -3.34
CA ALA A 244 -0.22 -3.21 -3.20
C ALA A 244 0.24 -4.44 -2.39
N GLY A 245 -0.52 -4.84 -1.36
CA GLY A 245 -0.27 -6.06 -0.60
C GLY A 245 -0.40 -7.33 -1.45
N GLN A 246 -1.36 -7.37 -2.38
CA GLN A 246 -1.53 -8.50 -3.31
C GLN A 246 -0.40 -8.57 -4.34
N GLU A 247 -0.01 -7.42 -4.93
CA GLU A 247 1.11 -7.36 -5.89
C GLU A 247 2.43 -7.78 -5.24
N THR A 248 2.71 -7.32 -4.02
CA THR A 248 3.94 -7.69 -3.30
C THR A 248 3.98 -9.18 -2.96
N GLU A 249 2.86 -9.77 -2.57
CA GLU A 249 2.78 -11.22 -2.32
C GLU A 249 2.95 -12.03 -3.61
N GLN A 250 2.42 -11.54 -4.74
CA GLN A 250 2.63 -12.17 -6.04
C GLN A 250 4.11 -12.10 -6.46
N MET A 251 4.74 -10.92 -6.37
CA MET A 251 6.17 -10.76 -6.63
C MET A 251 7.04 -11.65 -5.73
N ARG A 252 6.63 -11.87 -4.47
CA ARG A 252 7.32 -12.75 -3.53
C ARG A 252 7.30 -14.20 -4.02
N LYS A 253 6.13 -14.69 -4.45
CA LYS A 253 5.99 -16.05 -5.02
C LYS A 253 6.80 -16.22 -6.29
N GLU A 254 6.73 -15.26 -7.22
CA GLU A 254 7.52 -15.28 -8.46
C GLU A 254 9.03 -15.27 -8.17
N SER A 255 9.47 -14.47 -7.19
CA SER A 255 10.88 -14.44 -6.76
C SER A 255 11.34 -15.76 -6.16
N GLU A 256 10.46 -16.47 -5.46
CA GLU A 256 10.76 -17.78 -4.88
C GLU A 256 10.87 -18.87 -5.96
N THR A 257 9.99 -18.84 -6.97
CA THR A 257 10.10 -19.69 -8.16
C THR A 257 11.39 -19.43 -8.92
N ILE A 258 11.74 -18.17 -9.21
CA ILE A 258 12.99 -17.81 -9.88
C ILE A 258 14.20 -18.30 -9.07
N ARG A 259 14.17 -18.20 -7.73
CA ARG A 259 15.25 -18.69 -6.87
C ARG A 259 15.42 -20.21 -6.99
N GLN A 260 14.32 -20.96 -7.06
CA GLN A 260 14.35 -22.41 -7.27
C GLN A 260 14.96 -22.75 -8.64
N GLU A 261 14.50 -22.09 -9.70
CA GLU A 261 15.04 -22.27 -11.06
C GLU A 261 16.54 -21.96 -11.13
N VAL A 262 17.00 -20.86 -10.52
CA VAL A 262 18.42 -20.50 -10.46
C VAL A 262 19.23 -21.57 -9.71
N SER A 263 18.69 -22.13 -8.63
CA SER A 263 19.33 -23.22 -7.89
C SER A 263 19.50 -24.47 -8.74
N GLU A 264 18.45 -24.89 -9.45
CA GLU A 264 18.48 -26.05 -10.36
C GLU A 264 19.45 -25.82 -11.53
N LEU A 265 19.41 -24.63 -12.14
CA LEU A 265 20.35 -24.23 -13.18
C LEU A 265 21.80 -24.24 -12.69
N SER A 266 22.06 -23.80 -11.46
CA SER A 266 23.42 -23.86 -10.92
C SER A 266 23.90 -25.31 -10.71
N ALA A 267 23.03 -26.21 -10.24
CA ALA A 267 23.35 -27.62 -10.04
C ALA A 267 23.63 -28.34 -11.36
N THR A 268 22.82 -28.07 -12.38
CA THR A 268 23.04 -28.60 -13.74
C THR A 268 24.33 -28.05 -14.36
N ASN A 269 24.65 -26.77 -14.13
CA ASN A 269 25.89 -26.17 -14.62
C ASN A 269 27.14 -26.81 -13.98
N LEU A 270 27.08 -27.11 -12.67
CA LEU A 270 28.13 -27.85 -11.97
C LEU A 270 28.34 -29.24 -12.59
N LEU A 271 27.25 -29.99 -12.82
CA LEU A 271 27.32 -31.31 -13.42
C LEU A 271 27.90 -31.26 -14.85
N LEU A 272 27.46 -30.30 -15.66
CA LEU A 272 28.00 -30.10 -17.01
C LEU A 272 29.49 -29.79 -16.97
N LYS A 273 29.94 -29.00 -15.99
CA LYS A 273 31.36 -28.68 -15.82
C LYS A 273 32.17 -29.93 -15.48
N GLU A 274 31.70 -30.75 -14.54
CA GLU A 274 32.34 -32.04 -14.22
C GLU A 274 32.42 -32.96 -15.44
N GLN A 275 31.32 -33.07 -16.21
CA GLN A 275 31.30 -33.84 -17.45
C GLN A 275 32.28 -33.31 -18.50
N THR A 276 32.40 -31.98 -18.64
CA THR A 276 33.37 -31.40 -19.56
C THR A 276 34.80 -31.68 -19.14
N GLU A 277 35.11 -31.67 -17.84
CA GLU A 277 36.44 -32.02 -17.32
C GLU A 277 36.77 -33.49 -17.61
N GLU A 278 35.83 -34.41 -17.34
CA GLU A 278 36.00 -35.85 -17.63
C GLU A 278 36.22 -36.12 -19.13
N LEU A 279 35.41 -35.51 -20.00
CA LEU A 279 35.58 -35.61 -21.46
C LEU A 279 36.92 -35.04 -21.93
N THR A 280 37.43 -34.01 -21.26
CA THR A 280 38.73 -33.42 -21.61
C THR A 280 39.86 -34.36 -21.25
N GLU A 281 39.81 -35.01 -20.08
CA GLU A 281 40.77 -36.05 -19.69
C GLU A 281 40.75 -37.25 -20.64
N ASP A 282 39.57 -37.72 -21.02
CA ASP A 282 39.42 -38.85 -21.95
C ASP A 282 39.95 -38.50 -23.34
N LYS A 283 39.72 -37.27 -23.80
CA LYS A 283 40.32 -36.77 -25.05
C LYS A 283 41.84 -36.80 -25.01
N GLU A 284 42.46 -36.38 -23.91
CA GLU A 284 43.93 -36.42 -23.75
C GLU A 284 44.47 -37.86 -23.75
N LYS A 285 43.80 -38.79 -23.06
CA LYS A 285 44.17 -40.22 -23.08
C LYS A 285 44.12 -40.78 -24.50
N LEU A 286 43.03 -40.54 -25.21
CA LEU A 286 42.84 -41.00 -26.59
C LEU A 286 43.91 -40.41 -27.54
N LEU A 287 44.28 -39.14 -27.38
CA LEU A 287 45.37 -38.53 -28.15
C LEU A 287 46.70 -39.23 -27.90
N SER A 288 47.04 -39.51 -26.63
CA SER A 288 48.28 -40.24 -26.28
C SER A 288 48.27 -41.69 -26.82
N GLU A 289 47.12 -42.37 -26.79
CA GLU A 289 46.97 -43.70 -27.38
C GLU A 289 47.14 -43.67 -28.91
N ASN A 290 46.55 -42.68 -29.59
CA ASN A 290 46.73 -42.50 -31.03
C ASN A 290 48.19 -42.28 -31.39
N GLU A 291 48.93 -41.44 -30.65
CA GLU A 291 50.36 -41.25 -30.89
C GLU A 291 51.16 -42.56 -30.75
N LYS A 292 50.80 -43.41 -29.78
CA LYS A 292 51.44 -44.72 -29.60
C LYS A 292 51.12 -45.66 -30.77
N LEU A 293 49.88 -45.69 -31.22
CA LEU A 293 49.45 -46.48 -32.37
C LEU A 293 50.14 -46.02 -33.65
N GLU A 294 50.25 -44.72 -33.90
CA GLU A 294 50.99 -44.17 -35.05
C GLU A 294 52.47 -44.60 -35.02
N LYS A 295 53.12 -44.55 -33.85
CA LYS A 295 54.51 -45.04 -33.67
C LYS A 295 54.62 -46.53 -33.98
N GLN A 296 53.67 -47.35 -33.51
CA GLN A 296 53.65 -48.78 -33.82
C GLN A 296 53.42 -49.03 -35.31
N GLN A 297 52.49 -48.33 -35.94
CA GLN A 297 52.22 -48.43 -37.37
C GLN A 297 53.48 -48.09 -38.20
N LYS A 298 54.18 -47.01 -37.84
CA LYS A 298 55.44 -46.62 -38.51
C LYS A 298 56.52 -47.68 -38.35
N LYS A 299 56.63 -48.32 -37.18
CA LYS A 299 57.59 -49.41 -36.94
C LYS A 299 57.27 -50.64 -37.77
N LEU A 300 56.00 -51.06 -37.81
CA LEU A 300 55.57 -52.18 -38.65
C LEU A 300 55.81 -51.88 -40.14
N GLN A 301 55.55 -50.65 -40.60
CA GLN A 301 55.84 -50.24 -41.97
C GLN A 301 57.34 -50.36 -42.30
N GLN A 302 58.23 -49.99 -41.37
CA GLN A 302 59.67 -50.18 -41.54
C GLN A 302 60.07 -51.66 -41.61
N GLU A 303 59.47 -52.51 -40.77
CA GLU A 303 59.72 -53.97 -40.81
C GLU A 303 59.24 -54.60 -42.13
N ILE A 304 58.07 -54.20 -42.63
CA ILE A 304 57.57 -54.60 -43.95
C ILE A 304 58.55 -54.20 -45.05
N ASN A 305 59.02 -52.94 -45.05
CA ASN A 305 59.97 -52.47 -46.06
C ASN A 305 61.28 -53.28 -46.04
N LYS A 306 61.78 -53.65 -44.84
CA LYS A 306 62.97 -54.53 -44.71
C LYS A 306 62.71 -55.94 -45.28
N MET A 307 61.52 -56.50 -45.04
CA MET A 307 61.15 -57.80 -45.62
C MET A 307 61.06 -57.73 -47.14
N VAL A 308 60.51 -56.65 -47.70
CA VAL A 308 60.46 -56.43 -49.16
C VAL A 308 61.88 -56.41 -49.74
N GLN A 309 62.81 -55.65 -49.14
CA GLN A 309 64.22 -55.63 -49.57
C GLN A 309 64.89 -57.00 -49.46
N SER A 310 64.66 -57.72 -48.36
CA SER A 310 65.21 -59.07 -48.19
C SER A 310 64.65 -60.06 -49.21
N LYS A 311 63.38 -59.91 -49.61
CA LYS A 311 62.75 -60.71 -50.67
C LYS A 311 63.44 -60.44 -52.01
N GLU A 312 63.64 -59.17 -52.38
CA GLU A 312 64.33 -58.82 -53.64
C GLU A 312 65.76 -59.38 -53.70
N VAL A 313 66.51 -59.35 -52.59
CA VAL A 313 67.86 -59.95 -52.53
C VAL A 313 67.79 -61.46 -52.73
N MET A 314 66.79 -62.14 -52.15
CA MET A 314 66.60 -63.57 -52.36
C MET A 314 66.28 -63.88 -53.82
N GLU A 315 65.40 -63.11 -54.46
CA GLU A 315 65.06 -63.26 -55.88
C GLU A 315 66.30 -63.08 -56.79
N ARG A 316 67.16 -62.10 -56.50
CA ARG A 316 68.45 -61.94 -57.22
C ARG A 316 69.39 -63.12 -57.02
N ASN A 317 69.46 -63.69 -55.81
CA ASN A 317 70.31 -64.85 -55.54
C ASN A 317 69.83 -66.13 -56.25
N ILE A 318 68.53 -66.26 -56.54
CA ILE A 318 68.00 -67.37 -57.34
C ILE A 318 68.66 -67.39 -58.73
N HIS A 319 68.76 -66.25 -59.41
CA HIS A 319 69.45 -66.15 -60.71
C HIS A 319 70.94 -66.52 -60.63
N ALA A 320 71.61 -66.18 -59.52
CA ALA A 320 73.02 -66.54 -59.32
C ALA A 320 73.25 -68.06 -59.14
N TYR A 321 72.24 -68.84 -58.73
CA TYR A 321 72.38 -70.30 -58.70
C TYR A 321 72.30 -70.93 -60.09
N ASP A 322 71.59 -70.29 -61.03
CA ASP A 322 71.46 -70.77 -62.41
C ASP A 322 72.66 -70.38 -63.29
N GLU A 323 73.26 -69.19 -63.07
CA GLU A 323 74.27 -68.64 -63.98
C GLU A 323 75.74 -68.88 -63.54
N ASP A 324 76.00 -69.07 -62.26
CA ASP A 324 77.36 -69.01 -61.71
C ASP A 324 78.09 -70.36 -61.81
N VAL A 325 79.29 -70.37 -62.41
CA VAL A 325 80.08 -71.58 -62.77
C VAL A 325 80.35 -72.49 -61.56
N LYS A 326 80.36 -71.93 -60.34
CA LYS A 326 80.56 -72.66 -59.09
C LYS A 326 79.42 -73.61 -58.71
N TRP A 327 78.23 -73.42 -59.29
CA TRP A 327 77.04 -74.26 -59.10
C TRP A 327 76.78 -75.20 -60.27
N GLN A 328 77.56 -75.07 -61.34
CA GLN A 328 77.50 -75.91 -62.53
C GLN A 328 78.41 -77.14 -62.39
N LEU A 329 77.96 -78.28 -62.92
CA LEU A 329 78.75 -79.51 -62.90
C LEU A 329 79.87 -79.41 -63.96
N ALA A 330 81.09 -79.14 -63.52
CA ALA A 330 82.24 -78.96 -64.42
C ALA A 330 82.53 -80.22 -65.26
N GLU A 331 82.88 -80.07 -66.54
CA GLU A 331 83.14 -81.21 -67.44
C GLU A 331 84.37 -82.05 -67.02
N PRO A 332 84.40 -83.36 -67.32
CA PRO A 332 85.55 -84.21 -67.03
C PRO A 332 86.76 -83.84 -67.89
N GLY A 333 87.90 -83.51 -67.27
CA GLY A 333 89.16 -83.32 -67.99
C GLY A 333 89.64 -84.62 -68.64
N ALA A 334 90.27 -84.52 -69.83
CA ALA A 334 90.57 -85.61 -70.77
C ALA A 334 91.33 -86.85 -70.23
N LEU A 335 91.84 -86.82 -68.99
CA LEU A 335 92.57 -87.93 -68.34
C LEU A 335 92.06 -88.25 -66.92
N MET A 336 90.90 -87.73 -66.52
CA MET A 336 90.38 -87.94 -65.17
C MET A 336 89.56 -89.23 -65.07
N SER A 337 89.89 -90.10 -64.11
CA SER A 337 89.10 -91.31 -63.86
C SER A 337 87.71 -90.98 -63.33
N ALA A 338 86.71 -91.81 -63.63
CA ALA A 338 85.34 -91.64 -63.15
C ALA A 338 85.26 -91.54 -61.61
N LYS A 339 86.14 -92.26 -60.89
CA LYS A 339 86.26 -92.19 -59.43
C LYS A 339 86.78 -90.82 -58.97
N ASN A 340 87.83 -90.29 -59.60
CA ASN A 340 88.33 -88.95 -59.27
C ASN A 340 87.34 -87.84 -59.61
N TYR A 341 86.59 -87.98 -60.72
CA TYR A 341 85.52 -87.03 -61.07
C TYR A 341 84.42 -87.03 -60.00
N ARG A 342 83.95 -88.23 -59.61
CA ARG A 342 82.96 -88.40 -58.55
C ARG A 342 83.45 -87.76 -57.26
N ASP A 343 84.62 -88.12 -56.76
CA ASP A 343 85.07 -87.73 -55.41
C ASP A 343 85.48 -86.25 -55.32
N LYS A 344 86.06 -85.67 -56.38
CA LYS A 344 86.59 -84.29 -56.37
C LYS A 344 85.68 -83.22 -56.98
N LYS A 345 84.71 -83.60 -57.81
CA LYS A 345 83.84 -82.64 -58.52
C LYS A 345 82.37 -82.84 -58.18
N ALA A 346 81.83 -84.04 -58.41
CA ALA A 346 80.41 -84.28 -58.21
C ALA A 346 80.00 -84.37 -56.73
N LEU A 347 80.72 -85.16 -55.91
CA LEU A 347 80.40 -85.36 -54.49
C LEU A 347 80.48 -84.06 -53.67
N PRO A 348 81.49 -83.18 -53.85
CA PRO A 348 81.53 -81.90 -53.14
C PRO A 348 80.40 -80.95 -53.54
N LEU A 349 79.97 -80.97 -54.82
CA LEU A 349 78.83 -80.18 -55.28
C LEU A 349 77.52 -80.72 -54.69
N VAL A 350 77.35 -82.06 -54.68
CA VAL A 350 76.18 -82.72 -54.08
C VAL A 350 76.10 -82.48 -52.57
N GLU A 351 77.21 -82.54 -51.82
CA GLU A 351 77.21 -82.23 -50.39
C GLU A 351 76.91 -80.75 -50.12
N LYS A 352 77.42 -79.82 -50.94
CA LYS A 352 77.02 -78.41 -50.87
C LYS A 352 75.53 -78.22 -51.15
N LEU A 353 75.00 -78.90 -52.17
CA LEU A 353 73.59 -78.82 -52.56
C LEU A 353 72.69 -79.40 -51.46
N LYS A 354 73.10 -80.51 -50.86
CA LYS A 354 72.43 -81.12 -49.70
C LYS A 354 72.40 -80.18 -48.50
N GLU A 355 73.49 -79.48 -48.21
CA GLU A 355 73.55 -78.49 -47.13
C GLU A 355 72.67 -77.26 -47.43
N VAL A 356 72.64 -76.78 -48.67
CA VAL A 356 71.73 -75.71 -49.10
C VAL A 356 70.27 -76.14 -48.98
N VAL A 357 69.91 -77.33 -49.49
CA VAL A 357 68.55 -77.89 -49.39
C VAL A 357 68.15 -78.04 -47.92
N LYS A 358 69.02 -78.58 -47.08
CA LYS A 358 68.77 -78.72 -45.64
C LYS A 358 68.52 -77.36 -44.98
N ASN A 359 69.35 -76.36 -45.25
CA ASN A 359 69.18 -75.00 -44.72
C ASN A 359 67.91 -74.33 -45.26
N LEU A 360 67.55 -74.56 -46.52
CA LEU A 360 66.31 -74.08 -47.13
C LEU A 360 65.10 -74.74 -46.47
N THR A 361 65.11 -76.06 -46.27
CA THR A 361 64.04 -76.79 -45.57
C THR A 361 63.84 -76.26 -44.16
N ILE A 362 64.92 -76.02 -43.40
CA ILE A 362 64.86 -75.43 -42.05
C ILE A 362 64.20 -74.04 -42.11
N LYS A 363 64.62 -73.17 -43.04
CA LYS A 363 64.03 -71.84 -43.20
C LYS A 363 62.56 -71.89 -43.63
N CYS A 364 62.19 -72.78 -44.54
CA CYS A 364 60.80 -72.97 -44.96
C CYS A 364 59.91 -73.43 -43.80
N VAL A 365 60.39 -74.36 -42.97
CA VAL A 365 59.67 -74.79 -41.76
C VAL A 365 59.53 -73.64 -40.76
N GLN A 366 60.59 -72.85 -40.55
CA GLN A 366 60.53 -71.66 -39.68
C GLN A 366 59.54 -70.61 -40.19
N LEU A 367 59.53 -70.34 -41.50
CA LEU A 367 58.57 -69.42 -42.12
C LEU A 367 57.14 -69.95 -42.03
N MET A 368 56.93 -71.26 -42.22
CA MET A 368 55.62 -71.88 -42.08
C MET A 368 55.10 -71.75 -40.64
N GLU A 369 55.96 -71.96 -39.65
CA GLU A 369 55.63 -71.76 -38.23
C GLU A 369 55.27 -70.29 -37.92
N GLN A 370 56.02 -69.33 -38.48
CA GLN A 370 55.72 -67.90 -38.35
C GLN A 370 54.40 -67.53 -39.04
N SER A 371 54.15 -68.04 -40.25
CA SER A 371 52.91 -67.83 -40.98
C SER A 371 51.72 -68.37 -40.19
N ARG A 372 51.84 -69.58 -39.64
CA ARG A 372 50.80 -70.17 -38.78
C ARG A 372 50.51 -69.30 -37.54
N LYS A 373 51.55 -68.77 -36.88
CA LYS A 373 51.38 -67.85 -35.74
C LYS A 373 50.68 -66.56 -36.13
N LEU A 374 51.00 -66.00 -37.31
CA LEU A 374 50.34 -64.81 -37.83
C LEU A 374 48.88 -65.09 -38.19
N THR A 375 48.58 -66.19 -38.89
CA THR A 375 47.20 -66.60 -39.20
C THR A 375 46.37 -66.75 -37.93
N ALA A 376 46.90 -67.40 -36.90
CA ALA A 376 46.19 -67.53 -35.61
C ALA A 376 45.91 -66.17 -34.94
N LYS A 377 46.82 -65.19 -35.05
CA LYS A 377 46.59 -63.83 -34.54
C LYS A 377 45.50 -63.11 -35.35
N VAL A 378 45.53 -63.20 -36.66
CA VAL A 378 44.52 -62.60 -37.56
C VAL A 378 43.15 -63.19 -37.26
N ASP A 379 43.04 -64.51 -37.14
CA ASP A 379 41.77 -65.18 -36.76
C ASP A 379 41.27 -64.73 -35.39
N GLY A 380 42.18 -64.55 -34.42
CA GLY A 380 41.85 -64.03 -33.09
C GLY A 380 41.31 -62.60 -33.15
N GLN A 381 41.96 -61.72 -33.91
CA GLN A 381 41.50 -60.35 -34.12
C GLN A 381 40.17 -60.29 -34.85
N GLN A 382 39.98 -61.12 -35.88
CA GLN A 382 38.72 -61.20 -36.62
C GLN A 382 37.56 -61.60 -35.71
N LYS A 383 37.74 -62.60 -34.84
CA LYS A 383 36.73 -62.97 -33.84
C LYS A 383 36.42 -61.85 -32.86
N HIS A 384 37.42 -61.08 -32.45
CA HIS A 384 37.22 -59.95 -31.55
C HIS A 384 36.41 -58.83 -32.23
N ILE A 385 36.74 -58.52 -33.49
CA ILE A 385 35.99 -57.56 -34.31
C ILE A 385 34.55 -58.01 -34.47
N SER A 386 34.28 -59.28 -34.83
CA SER A 386 32.90 -59.78 -34.94
C SER A 386 32.11 -59.60 -33.65
N ARG A 387 32.69 -59.92 -32.48
CA ARG A 387 32.01 -59.72 -31.18
C ARG A 387 31.69 -58.26 -30.89
N LEU A 388 32.61 -57.35 -31.24
CA LEU A 388 32.37 -55.92 -31.07
C LEU A 388 31.27 -55.44 -32.00
N THR A 389 31.28 -55.88 -33.26
CA THR A 389 30.21 -55.57 -34.22
C THR A 389 28.85 -56.06 -33.74
N ASP A 390 28.75 -57.32 -33.29
CA ASP A 390 27.49 -57.88 -32.75
C ASP A 390 26.98 -57.06 -31.56
N LYS A 391 27.88 -56.66 -30.65
CA LYS A 391 27.53 -55.83 -29.49
C LYS A 391 27.06 -54.44 -29.88
N VAL A 392 27.69 -53.83 -30.89
CA VAL A 392 27.25 -52.53 -31.43
C VAL A 392 25.86 -52.65 -32.05
N MET A 393 25.58 -53.73 -32.80
CA MET A 393 24.25 -53.99 -33.35
C MET A 393 23.20 -54.15 -32.25
N GLU A 394 23.47 -54.93 -31.21
CA GLU A 394 22.55 -55.12 -30.08
C GLU A 394 22.28 -53.80 -29.32
N GLN A 395 23.30 -52.96 -29.17
CA GLN A 395 23.16 -51.63 -28.58
C GLN A 395 22.30 -50.73 -29.46
N ASN A 396 22.51 -50.73 -30.78
CA ASN A 396 21.69 -49.95 -31.71
C ASN A 396 20.22 -50.41 -31.70
N ASP A 397 19.95 -51.71 -31.73
CA ASP A 397 18.58 -52.24 -31.61
C ASP A 397 17.92 -51.81 -30.30
N THR A 398 18.69 -51.69 -29.23
CA THR A 398 18.20 -51.22 -27.93
C THR A 398 17.90 -49.72 -27.96
N ILE A 399 18.76 -48.93 -28.61
CA ILE A 399 18.55 -47.50 -28.82
C ILE A 399 17.27 -47.27 -29.62
N ASP A 400 17.06 -48.00 -30.73
CA ASP A 400 15.87 -47.87 -31.56
C ASP A 400 14.60 -48.18 -30.77
N ARG A 401 14.60 -49.26 -29.97
CA ARG A 401 13.48 -49.59 -29.06
C ARG A 401 13.24 -48.51 -28.01
N LEU A 402 14.28 -47.87 -27.49
CA LEU A 402 14.14 -46.78 -26.53
C LEU A 402 13.60 -45.51 -27.20
N GLN A 403 14.01 -45.20 -28.42
CA GLN A 403 13.51 -44.07 -29.20
C GLN A 403 12.02 -44.23 -29.55
N GLU A 404 11.57 -45.45 -29.87
CA GLU A 404 10.15 -45.76 -30.05
C GLU A 404 9.36 -45.47 -28.76
N LYS A 405 9.85 -45.95 -27.61
CA LYS A 405 9.23 -45.67 -26.30
C LYS A 405 9.20 -44.19 -25.95
N VAL A 406 10.25 -43.43 -26.26
CA VAL A 406 10.28 -41.97 -26.07
C VAL A 406 9.23 -41.31 -26.96
N SER A 407 9.08 -41.76 -28.20
CA SER A 407 8.06 -41.26 -29.13
C SER A 407 6.64 -41.55 -28.63
N ASP A 408 6.39 -42.73 -28.08
CA ASP A 408 5.10 -43.11 -27.48
C ASP A 408 4.80 -42.31 -26.21
N LEU A 409 5.81 -42.05 -25.37
CA LEU A 409 5.67 -41.17 -24.22
C LEU A 409 5.27 -39.75 -24.66
N GLY A 410 5.91 -39.22 -25.71
CA GLY A 410 5.53 -37.93 -26.29
C GLY A 410 4.13 -37.91 -26.90
N ARG A 411 3.58 -39.06 -27.34
CA ARG A 411 2.16 -39.16 -27.75
C ARG A 411 1.23 -39.09 -26.55
N LEU A 412 1.58 -39.76 -25.44
CA LEU A 412 0.82 -39.70 -24.18
C LEU A 412 0.82 -38.29 -23.59
N GLU A 413 1.97 -37.61 -23.56
CA GLU A 413 2.10 -36.24 -23.07
C GLU A 413 1.23 -35.26 -23.88
N ARG A 414 1.11 -35.46 -25.20
CA ARG A 414 0.22 -34.65 -26.05
C ARG A 414 -1.27 -34.87 -25.77
N HIS A 415 -1.67 -36.08 -25.38
CA HIS A 415 -3.08 -36.41 -25.17
C HIS A 415 -3.56 -36.10 -23.74
N LEU A 416 -2.72 -36.39 -22.74
CA LEU A 416 -3.07 -36.29 -21.31
C LEU A 416 -2.48 -35.04 -20.64
N GLY A 417 -1.55 -34.34 -21.30
CA GLY A 417 -0.79 -33.24 -20.70
C GLY A 417 0.46 -33.72 -19.97
N ARG A 418 1.56 -32.98 -20.13
CA ARG A 418 2.90 -33.32 -19.62
C ARG A 418 2.91 -33.55 -18.10
N GLU A 419 2.28 -32.67 -17.34
CA GLU A 419 2.24 -32.75 -15.87
C GLU A 419 1.48 -33.98 -15.36
N GLN A 420 0.37 -34.32 -16.02
CA GLN A 420 -0.46 -35.46 -15.63
C GLN A 420 0.25 -36.78 -15.92
N VAL A 421 0.95 -36.90 -17.05
CA VAL A 421 1.78 -38.07 -17.38
C VAL A 421 2.94 -38.21 -16.39
N GLN A 422 3.63 -37.11 -16.07
CA GLN A 422 4.73 -37.12 -15.10
C GLN A 422 4.26 -37.58 -13.70
N SER A 423 3.13 -37.06 -13.21
CA SER A 423 2.55 -37.48 -11.93
C SER A 423 2.17 -38.96 -11.90
N ILE A 424 1.62 -39.51 -13.00
CA ILE A 424 1.31 -40.94 -13.12
C ILE A 424 2.60 -41.78 -13.04
N VAL A 425 3.64 -41.38 -13.78
CA VAL A 425 4.93 -42.07 -13.79
C VAL A 425 5.59 -42.03 -12.41
N GLU A 426 5.58 -40.90 -11.72
CA GLU A 426 6.15 -40.77 -10.37
C GLU A 426 5.43 -41.63 -9.33
N ARG A 427 4.09 -41.65 -9.36
CA ARG A 427 3.30 -42.56 -8.51
C ARG A 427 3.63 -44.03 -8.79
N SER A 428 3.76 -44.41 -10.06
CA SER A 428 4.16 -45.77 -10.44
C SER A 428 5.57 -46.10 -9.96
N LYS A 429 6.55 -45.20 -10.12
CA LYS A 429 7.92 -45.38 -9.63
C LYS A 429 7.97 -45.57 -8.11
N ALA A 430 7.19 -44.79 -7.37
CA ALA A 430 7.08 -44.92 -5.91
C ALA A 430 6.49 -46.29 -5.50
N LEU A 431 5.47 -46.77 -6.21
CA LEU A 431 4.89 -48.10 -6.01
C LEU A 431 5.89 -49.22 -6.33
N GLU A 432 6.60 -49.13 -7.45
CA GLU A 432 7.63 -50.11 -7.82
C GLU A 432 8.79 -50.16 -6.81
N GLN A 433 9.20 -49.01 -6.28
CA GLN A 433 10.22 -48.95 -5.22
C GLN A 433 9.73 -49.58 -3.93
N ALA A 434 8.48 -49.33 -3.54
CA ALA A 434 7.85 -49.95 -2.37
C ALA A 434 7.72 -51.48 -2.54
N GLU A 435 7.35 -51.96 -3.72
CA GLU A 435 7.30 -53.40 -4.03
C GLU A 435 8.69 -54.06 -4.02
N LYS A 436 9.70 -53.40 -4.59
CA LYS A 436 11.10 -53.89 -4.55
C LYS A 436 11.64 -53.93 -3.12
N ALA A 437 11.27 -52.97 -2.27
CA ALA A 437 11.62 -52.98 -0.85
C ALA A 437 10.93 -54.13 -0.10
N ASN A 438 9.67 -54.43 -0.42
CA ASN A 438 8.92 -55.54 0.16
C ASN A 438 9.38 -56.93 -0.33
N LYS A 439 9.94 -57.03 -1.54
CA LYS A 439 10.48 -58.29 -2.11
C LYS A 439 11.93 -58.59 -1.68
N ARG A 440 12.62 -57.70 -0.95
CA ARG A 440 13.92 -58.02 -0.35
C ARG A 440 13.69 -58.94 0.87
N PRO A 441 14.24 -60.17 0.91
CA PRO A 441 14.04 -61.06 2.03
C PRO A 441 14.66 -60.46 3.30
N LYS A 442 13.87 -60.33 4.37
CA LYS A 442 14.37 -60.02 5.72
C LYS A 442 15.26 -61.19 6.16
N ARG A 443 16.58 -61.05 6.03
CA ARG A 443 17.53 -61.94 6.72
C ARG A 443 17.39 -61.67 8.22
N ALA A 444 16.65 -62.54 8.91
CA ALA A 444 16.65 -62.64 10.35
C ALA A 444 18.06 -63.08 10.79
N TYR A 445 18.74 -62.22 11.54
CA TYR A 445 19.96 -62.56 12.27
C TYR A 445 19.51 -63.26 13.58
N GLU A 446 19.48 -64.58 13.59
CA GLU A 446 19.50 -65.33 14.85
C GLU A 446 20.95 -65.41 15.32
N MET A 447 21.29 -64.64 16.35
CA MET A 447 22.51 -64.82 17.12
C MET A 447 22.28 -65.92 18.17
N SER A 448 22.91 -67.07 17.98
CA SER A 448 23.11 -68.04 19.07
C SER A 448 24.17 -67.51 20.03
N ARG A 449 23.83 -67.58 21.32
CA ARG A 449 24.68 -67.31 22.48
C ARG A 449 25.55 -68.51 22.82
#